data_AF-A0A4D8RW85-F1
#
_entry.id   AF-A0A4D8RW85-F1
#
_cell.length_a   1.000
_cell.length_b   1.000
_cell.length_c   1.000
_cell.angle_alpha   90.00
_cell.angle_beta   90.00
_cell.angle_gamma   90.00
#
_symmetry.space_group_name_H-M   'P 1'
#
loop_
_entity.id
_entity.type
_entity.pdbx_description
1 polymer ?
#
loop_
_entity_poly.entity_id
_entity_poly.type
_entity_poly.pdbx_seq_one_letter_code
_entity_poly.pdbx_strand_id
1 'polypeptide(L)'
;MEPRLRRVANLLATASIYAETPTLLDRISNALSKEAAVKVIGDCERIVNTGLNRGEIRLQTGENPRIYIDVKEGERTKTYELYGSLSSSEDVTQFIEDVERDIYTARKVGAVAMATVNGVLSPRKKEEVKA
;
A
#
# COMPACT_ATOMS: atom_id res chain seq x y z
N MET A 1 5.81 14.69 1.42
CA MET A 1 5.08 14.03 0.32
C MET A 1 3.63 14.45 0.40
N GLU A 2 3.03 14.81 -0.72
CA GLU A 2 1.64 15.25 -0.78
C GLU A 2 0.68 14.18 -0.24
N PRO A 3 -0.41 14.57 0.44
CA PRO A 3 -1.38 13.62 1.01
C PRO A 3 -1.90 12.59 0.01
N ARG A 4 -2.13 12.98 -1.24
CA ARG A 4 -2.59 12.07 -2.32
C ARG A 4 -1.58 10.97 -2.65
N LEU A 5 -0.31 11.32 -2.79
CA LEU A 5 0.77 10.37 -3.09
C LEU A 5 0.97 9.40 -1.93
N ARG A 6 0.66 9.82 -0.70
CA ARG A 6 0.64 8.93 0.46
C ARG A 6 -0.49 7.91 0.39
N ARG A 7 -1.68 8.29 -0.09
CA ARG A 7 -2.78 7.36 -0.30
C ARG A 7 -2.48 6.34 -1.40
N VAL A 8 -1.78 6.75 -2.47
CA VAL A 8 -1.27 5.83 -3.49
C VAL A 8 -0.20 4.89 -2.92
N ALA A 9 0.71 5.40 -2.07
CA ALA A 9 1.66 4.53 -1.37
C ALA A 9 0.95 3.52 -0.45
N ASN A 10 -0.14 3.93 0.20
CA ASN A 10 -0.96 3.03 1.02
C ASN A 10 -1.65 1.95 0.19
N LEU A 11 -2.15 2.27 -1.01
CA LEU A 11 -2.67 1.27 -1.96
C LEU A 11 -1.61 0.21 -2.28
N LEU A 12 -0.40 0.64 -2.69
CA LEU A 12 0.70 -0.25 -3.03
C LEU A 12 1.12 -1.13 -1.84
N ALA A 13 1.25 -0.53 -0.65
CA ALA A 13 1.58 -1.24 0.56
C ALA A 13 0.51 -2.26 0.94
N THR A 14 -0.77 -1.87 0.84
CA THR A 14 -1.91 -2.75 1.11
C THR A 14 -1.91 -3.94 0.17
N ALA A 15 -1.74 -3.70 -1.14
CA ALA A 15 -1.66 -4.77 -2.13
C ALA A 15 -0.50 -5.72 -1.87
N SER A 16 0.68 -5.19 -1.53
CA SER A 16 1.87 -5.98 -1.24
C SER A 16 1.71 -6.86 0.01
N ILE A 17 1.13 -6.32 1.08
CA ILE A 17 0.85 -7.08 2.32
C ILE A 17 -0.19 -8.17 2.04
N TYR A 18 -1.31 -7.80 1.40
CA TYR A 18 -2.41 -8.73 1.16
C TYR A 18 -2.05 -9.86 0.18
N ALA A 19 -1.27 -9.55 -0.85
CA ALA A 19 -0.77 -10.55 -1.81
C ALA A 19 0.51 -11.26 -1.33
N GLU A 20 0.99 -10.95 -0.12
CA GLU A 20 2.19 -11.53 0.50
C GLU A 20 3.42 -11.48 -0.42
N THR A 21 3.60 -10.39 -1.16
CA THR A 21 4.70 -10.27 -2.12
C THR A 21 5.30 -8.86 -2.17
N PRO A 22 6.64 -8.72 -2.09
CA PRO A 22 7.32 -7.43 -2.28
C PRO A 22 7.41 -7.03 -3.75
N THR A 23 7.18 -7.97 -4.68
CA THR A 23 7.42 -7.80 -6.12
C THR A 23 6.72 -6.58 -6.72
N LEU A 24 5.52 -6.25 -6.24
CA LEU A 24 4.77 -5.07 -6.70
C LEU A 24 5.54 -3.78 -6.37
N LEU A 25 6.10 -3.70 -5.16
CA LEU A 25 6.89 -2.56 -4.69
C LEU A 25 8.23 -2.47 -5.42
N ASP A 26 8.88 -3.60 -5.68
CA ASP A 26 10.13 -3.63 -6.44
C ASP A 26 9.93 -3.14 -7.88
N ARG A 27 8.84 -3.56 -8.53
CA ARG A 27 8.51 -3.15 -9.91
C ARG A 27 8.27 -1.66 -10.02
N ILE A 28 7.54 -1.05 -9.08
CA ILE A 28 7.27 0.39 -9.13
C ILE A 28 8.45 1.24 -8.67
N SER A 29 9.20 0.78 -7.66
CA SER A 29 10.40 1.47 -7.16
C SER A 29 11.52 1.50 -8.19
N ASN A 30 11.59 0.47 -9.05
CA ASN A 30 12.59 0.33 -10.11
C ASN A 30 12.00 0.53 -11.52
N ALA A 31 10.84 1.17 -11.64
CA ALA A 31 10.19 1.37 -12.93
C ALA A 31 11.11 2.12 -13.91
N LEU A 32 11.36 1.51 -15.07
CA LEU A 32 12.15 2.09 -16.16
C LEU A 32 11.28 2.78 -17.23
N SER A 33 9.98 2.47 -17.25
CA SER A 33 9.00 3.08 -18.16
C SER A 33 7.72 3.47 -17.42
N LYS A 34 7.00 4.44 -17.99
CA LYS A 34 5.75 4.96 -17.43
C LYS A 34 4.66 3.89 -17.46
N GLU A 35 4.61 3.13 -18.55
CA GLU A 35 3.67 2.03 -18.78
C GLU A 35 3.86 0.93 -17.72
N ALA A 36 5.11 0.63 -17.35
CA ALA A 36 5.40 -0.32 -16.29
C ALA A 36 4.83 0.15 -14.94
N ALA A 37 4.96 1.44 -14.61
CA ALA A 37 4.42 2.00 -13.38
C ALA A 37 2.88 1.99 -13.38
N VAL A 38 2.23 2.41 -14.46
CA VAL A 38 0.76 2.41 -14.61
C VAL A 38 0.20 1.00 -14.46
N LYS A 39 0.86 0.00 -15.07
CA LYS A 39 0.45 -1.41 -14.98
C LYS A 39 0.47 -1.90 -13.53
N VAL A 40 1.51 -1.58 -12.76
CA VAL A 40 1.62 -1.99 -11.35
C VAL A 40 0.49 -1.39 -10.52
N ILE A 41 0.13 -0.12 -10.76
CA ILE A 41 -1.01 0.50 -10.08
C ILE A 41 -2.32 -0.24 -10.38
N GLY A 42 -2.58 -0.55 -11.65
CA GLY A 42 -3.78 -1.32 -12.03
C GLY A 42 -3.84 -2.70 -11.38
N ASP A 43 -2.70 -3.40 -11.29
CA ASP A 43 -2.60 -4.67 -10.58
C ASP A 43 -2.91 -4.51 -9.07
N CYS A 44 -2.40 -3.45 -8.44
CA CYS A 44 -2.63 -3.18 -7.03
C CYS A 44 -4.10 -2.83 -6.73
N GLU A 45 -4.73 -1.99 -7.55
CA GLU A 45 -6.17 -1.68 -7.48
C GLU A 45 -7.00 -2.97 -7.52
N ARG A 46 -6.70 -3.88 -8.47
CA ARG A 46 -7.42 -5.15 -8.60
C ARG A 46 -7.24 -6.07 -7.39
N ILE A 47 -6.02 -6.15 -6.85
CA ILE A 47 -5.71 -6.95 -5.65
C ILE A 47 -6.47 -6.41 -4.45
N VAL A 48 -6.41 -5.10 -4.21
CA VAL A 48 -7.08 -4.47 -3.06
C VAL A 48 -8.60 -4.58 -3.20
N ASN A 49 -9.15 -4.36 -4.39
CA ASN A 49 -10.58 -4.56 -4.63
C ASN A 49 -11.03 -6.01 -4.34
N THR A 50 -10.19 -6.99 -4.66
CA THR A 50 -10.48 -8.39 -4.32
C THR A 50 -10.57 -8.60 -2.80
N GLY A 51 -9.61 -8.07 -2.05
CA GLY A 51 -9.61 -8.16 -0.58
C GLY A 51 -10.76 -7.40 0.07
N LEU A 52 -11.12 -6.22 -0.46
CA LEU A 52 -12.29 -5.45 -0.02
C LEU A 52 -13.59 -6.25 -0.22
N ASN A 53 -13.78 -6.84 -1.41
CA ASN A 53 -14.97 -7.65 -1.72
C ASN A 53 -15.09 -8.92 -0.87
N ARG A 54 -13.97 -9.45 -0.38
CA ARG A 54 -13.92 -10.60 0.54
C ARG A 54 -14.06 -10.22 2.01
N GLY A 55 -14.05 -8.93 2.33
CA GLY A 55 -13.99 -8.43 3.72
C GLY A 55 -12.66 -8.69 4.42
N GLU A 56 -11.63 -9.11 3.67
CA GLU A 56 -10.27 -9.37 4.18
C GLU A 56 -9.46 -8.06 4.24
N ILE A 57 -9.89 -7.02 3.51
CA ILE A 57 -9.42 -5.65 3.69
C ILE A 57 -10.59 -4.82 4.23
N ARG A 58 -10.36 -4.10 5.33
CA ARG A 58 -11.38 -3.27 5.99
C ARG A 58 -10.85 -1.86 6.22
N LEU A 59 -11.71 -0.87 6.01
CA LEU A 59 -11.36 0.53 6.10
C LEU A 59 -12.07 1.17 7.29
N GLN A 60 -11.31 1.86 8.14
CA GLN A 60 -11.84 2.77 9.14
C GLN A 60 -11.65 4.20 8.65
N THR A 61 -12.75 4.95 8.57
CA THR A 61 -12.77 6.37 8.23
C THR A 61 -12.91 7.23 9.50
N GLY A 62 -12.58 8.53 9.41
CA GLY A 62 -12.69 9.48 10.53
C GLY A 62 -11.37 10.18 10.86
N GLU A 63 -11.23 10.65 12.10
CA GLU A 63 -10.07 11.44 12.57
C GLU A 63 -8.75 10.66 12.50
N ASN A 64 -8.80 9.34 12.69
CA ASN A 64 -7.65 8.45 12.63
C ASN A 64 -7.93 7.30 11.66
N PRO A 65 -7.83 7.54 10.34
CA PRO A 65 -8.17 6.55 9.35
C PRO A 65 -7.18 5.38 9.38
N ARG A 66 -7.70 4.15 9.24
CA ARG A 66 -6.91 2.92 9.26
C ARG A 66 -7.33 1.96 8.15
N ILE A 67 -6.38 1.19 7.67
CA ILE A 67 -6.59 0.06 6.77
C ILE A 67 -6.19 -1.21 7.53
N TYR A 68 -7.13 -2.13 7.68
CA TYR A 68 -6.92 -3.44 8.27
C TYR A 68 -6.82 -4.48 7.17
N ILE A 69 -5.81 -5.35 7.25
CA ILE A 69 -5.49 -6.33 6.20
C ILE A 69 -5.35 -7.69 6.86
N ASP A 70 -6.30 -8.58 6.59
CA ASP A 70 -6.34 -9.93 7.11
C ASP A 70 -5.67 -10.88 6.12
N VAL A 71 -4.58 -11.53 6.54
CA VAL A 71 -3.80 -12.50 5.76
C VAL A 71 -3.90 -13.87 6.43
N LYS A 72 -4.19 -14.91 5.65
CA LYS A 72 -4.34 -16.27 6.16
C LYS A 72 -3.01 -17.01 6.18
N GLU A 73 -2.54 -17.36 7.37
CA GLU A 73 -1.37 -18.21 7.61
C GLU A 73 -1.85 -19.58 8.13
N GLY A 74 -2.21 -20.48 7.21
CA GLY A 74 -2.81 -21.78 7.54
C GLY A 74 -4.21 -21.61 8.15
N GLU A 75 -4.41 -22.13 9.37
CA GLU A 75 -5.67 -21.97 10.12
C GLU A 75 -5.76 -20.62 10.87
N ARG A 76 -4.68 -19.84 10.90
CA ARG A 76 -4.63 -18.57 11.62
C ARG A 76 -4.84 -17.41 10.65
N THR A 77 -5.53 -16.38 11.13
CA THR A 77 -5.62 -15.10 10.44
C THR A 77 -4.74 -14.10 11.17
N LYS A 78 -3.86 -13.43 10.44
CA LYS A 78 -3.02 -12.35 10.94
C LYS A 78 -3.54 -11.04 10.38
N THR A 79 -3.89 -10.13 11.27
CA THR A 79 -4.36 -8.79 10.91
C THR A 79 -3.20 -7.80 10.98
N TYR A 80 -2.95 -7.11 9.87
CA TYR A 80 -2.04 -5.98 9.80
C TYR A 80 -2.82 -4.68 9.81
N GLU A 81 -2.23 -3.63 10.38
CA GLU A 81 -2.85 -2.31 10.48
C GLU A 81 -1.93 -1.26 9.84
N LEU A 82 -2.51 -0.45 8.95
CA LEU A 82 -1.82 0.63 8.25
C LEU A 82 -2.52 1.97 8.53
N TYR A 83 -1.74 3.01 8.82
CA TYR A 83 -2.26 4.36 9.07
C TYR A 83 -2.61 5.08 7.77
N GLY A 84 -3.80 5.68 7.72
CA GLY A 84 -4.27 6.47 6.59
C GLY A 84 -5.42 5.81 5.83
N SER A 85 -5.67 6.33 4.63
CA SER A 85 -6.73 5.87 3.73
C SER A 85 -6.12 5.30 2.46
N LEU A 86 -6.90 4.49 1.74
CA LEU A 86 -6.59 4.11 0.36
C LEU A 86 -6.73 5.31 -0.59
N SER A 87 -6.15 5.21 -1.77
CA SER A 87 -6.35 6.16 -2.86
C SER A 87 -7.79 6.17 -3.33
N SER A 88 -8.28 7.36 -3.68
CA SER A 88 -9.47 7.55 -4.51
C SER A 88 -9.12 7.42 -6.00
N SER A 89 -10.14 7.31 -6.86
CA SER A 89 -9.94 7.32 -8.32
C SER A 89 -9.22 8.60 -8.80
N GLU A 90 -9.51 9.74 -8.17
CA GLU A 90 -8.86 11.02 -8.48
C GLU A 90 -7.37 11.00 -8.11
N ASP A 91 -7.03 10.41 -6.95
CA ASP A 91 -5.62 10.28 -6.53
C ASP A 91 -4.82 9.44 -7.51
N VAL A 92 -5.43 8.37 -8.05
CA VAL A 92 -4.81 7.49 -9.04
C VAL A 92 -4.65 8.22 -10.39
N THR A 93 -5.68 8.90 -10.88
CA THR A 93 -5.61 9.67 -12.13
C THR A 93 -4.49 10.71 -12.09
N GLN A 94 -4.43 11.52 -11.03
CA GLN A 94 -3.39 12.53 -10.87
C GLN A 94 -2.00 11.91 -10.71
N PHE A 95 -1.89 10.77 -10.03
CA PHE A 95 -0.61 10.05 -9.94
C PHE A 95 -0.13 9.57 -11.32
N ILE A 96 -1.03 9.08 -12.17
CA ILE A 96 -0.68 8.68 -13.54
C ILE A 96 -0.15 9.89 -14.33
N GLU A 97 -0.84 11.04 -14.26
CA GLU A 97 -0.38 12.28 -14.90
C GLU A 97 1.01 12.72 -14.38
N ASP A 98 1.26 12.61 -13.09
CA ASP A 98 2.58 12.93 -12.54
C ASP A 98 3.67 11.98 -13.01
N VAL A 99 3.36 10.68 -13.13
CA VAL A 99 4.31 9.68 -13.66
C VAL A 99 4.58 9.93 -15.14
N GLU A 100 3.57 10.36 -15.89
CA GLU A 100 3.74 10.78 -17.27
C GLU A 100 4.63 12.01 -17.42
N ARG A 101 4.60 12.92 -16.46
CA ARG A 101 5.52 14.07 -16.42
C ARG A 101 6.92 13.68 -15.94
N ASP A 102 6.99 12.89 -14.87
CA ASP A 102 8.23 12.45 -14.23
C ASP A 102 8.09 11.05 -13.61
N ILE A 103 8.73 10.06 -14.24
CA ILE A 103 8.76 8.67 -13.77
C ILE A 103 9.38 8.51 -12.38
N TYR A 104 10.24 9.44 -11.93
CA TYR A 104 10.79 9.40 -10.57
C TYR A 104 9.70 9.55 -9.49
N THR A 105 8.54 10.10 -9.82
CA THR A 105 7.38 10.12 -8.92
C THR A 105 6.96 8.71 -8.54
N ALA A 106 6.90 7.78 -9.49
CA ALA A 106 6.58 6.38 -9.22
C ALA A 106 7.60 5.74 -8.26
N ARG A 107 8.89 6.00 -8.51
CA ARG A 107 9.99 5.45 -7.69
C ARG A 107 9.94 5.96 -6.24
N LYS A 108 9.67 7.26 -6.06
CA LYS A 108 9.50 7.89 -4.73
C LYS A 108 8.30 7.30 -3.98
N VAL A 109 7.16 7.15 -4.65
CA VAL A 109 5.96 6.56 -4.05
C VAL A 109 6.19 5.09 -3.69
N GLY A 110 6.86 4.32 -4.56
CA GLY A 110 7.28 2.94 -4.29
C GLY A 110 8.16 2.82 -3.05
N ALA A 111 9.16 3.70 -2.92
CA ALA A 111 10.03 3.72 -1.74
C ALA A 111 9.25 4.02 -0.44
N VAL A 112 8.26 4.92 -0.48
CA VAL A 112 7.41 5.20 0.69
C VAL A 112 6.49 4.01 1.00
N ALA A 113 5.93 3.35 -0.01
CA ALA A 113 5.15 2.15 0.19
C ALA A 113 5.98 1.04 0.85
N MET A 114 7.22 0.84 0.40
CA MET A 114 8.17 -0.11 0.98
C MET A 114 8.50 0.21 2.45
N ALA A 115 8.79 1.48 2.75
CA ALA A 115 8.98 1.93 4.13
C ALA A 115 7.73 1.69 5.00
N THR A 116 6.53 1.84 4.43
CA THR A 116 5.26 1.59 5.11
C THR A 116 5.09 0.11 5.42
N VAL A 117 5.32 -0.77 4.45
CA VAL A 117 5.30 -2.24 4.66
C VAL A 117 6.30 -2.65 5.74
N ASN A 118 7.54 -2.16 5.67
CA ASN A 118 8.55 -2.47 6.68
C ASN A 118 8.15 -2.01 8.09
N GLY A 119 7.50 -0.85 8.21
CA GLY A 119 7.01 -0.35 9.50
C GLY A 119 5.87 -1.16 10.10
N VAL A 120 5.12 -1.90 9.27
CA VAL A 120 4.01 -2.78 9.66
C VAL A 120 4.51 -4.19 9.96
N LEU A 121 5.43 -4.72 9.15
CA LEU A 121 5.97 -6.08 9.29
C LEU A 121 7.08 -6.19 10.34
N SER A 122 7.78 -5.10 10.65
CA SER A 122 8.82 -5.14 11.68
C SER A 122 8.20 -5.38 13.05
N PRO A 123 8.69 -6.34 13.85
CA PRO A 123 8.26 -6.49 15.23
C PRO A 123 8.67 -5.23 15.98
N ARG A 124 7.71 -4.34 16.27
CA ARG A 124 7.93 -3.30 17.27
C ARG A 124 8.31 -4.04 18.54
N LYS A 125 9.53 -3.80 19.06
CA LYS A 125 9.91 -4.25 20.41
C LYS A 125 8.75 -3.86 21.31
N LYS A 126 8.03 -4.86 21.86
CA LYS A 126 7.14 -4.61 22.98
C LYS A 126 8.03 -3.98 24.04
N GLU A 127 7.85 -2.70 24.30
CA GLU A 127 8.41 -2.10 25.51
C GLU A 127 7.81 -2.90 26.66
N GLU A 128 8.64 -3.76 27.25
CA GLU A 128 8.38 -4.35 28.55
C GLU A 128 8.26 -3.18 29.53
N VAL A 129 7.03 -2.71 29.74
CA VAL A 129 6.70 -1.94 30.92
C VAL A 129 6.85 -2.91 32.09
N LYS A 130 8.06 -2.95 32.66
CA LYS A 130 8.29 -3.57 33.96
C LYS A 130 7.45 -2.80 34.97
N ALA A 131 6.44 -3.48 35.51
CA ALA A 131 5.74 -3.09 36.73
C ALA A 131 6.68 -3.18 37.94
#